data_AF-A0A414CLP4-F1
#
_entry.id   AF-A0A414CLP4-F1
#
_cell.length_a   1.000
_cell.length_b   1.000
_cell.length_c   1.000
_cell.angle_alpha   90.00
_cell.angle_beta   90.00
_cell.angle_gamma   90.00
#
_symmetry.space_group_name_H-M   'P 1'
#
loop_
_entity.id
_entity.type
_entity.pdbx_description
1 polymer ?
#
loop_
_entity_poly.entity_id
_entity_poly.type
_entity_poly.pdbx_seq_one_letter_code
_entity_poly.pdbx_strand_id
1 'polypeptide(L)'
;MKLQTRQIMVTVVAIAGFLSLGGCLGNPKKQTKPINHIASSSTKEDKEAIKQKQLAYLKEHEQEMTAYVKAHNANITQVSYDWDSIKTVVGGNGTPQGGDEILLVYGYANGSDLTNFSLNFTLDENKMPKIDSIGSDSLYRVEKK
;
A
#
# COMPACT_ATOMS: atom_id res chain seq x y z
N MET A 1 -4.00 -61.87 -3.02
CA MET A 1 -3.62 -61.34 -4.35
C MET A 1 -2.27 -60.65 -4.23
N LYS A 2 -1.25 -61.11 -4.99
CA LYS A 2 0.06 -60.45 -5.12
C LYS A 2 -0.03 -59.48 -6.30
N LEU A 3 0.20 -58.20 -6.08
CA LEU A 3 0.53 -57.25 -7.15
C LEU A 3 2.03 -56.98 -7.13
N GLN A 4 2.76 -57.69 -7.98
CA GLN A 4 3.90 -57.09 -8.65
C GLN A 4 3.31 -56.18 -9.75
N THR A 5 3.89 -55.05 -10.11
CA THR A 5 4.79 -55.01 -11.28
C THR A 5 5.25 -53.57 -11.53
N ARG A 6 6.57 -53.39 -11.50
CA ARG A 6 7.43 -52.53 -12.34
C ARG A 6 7.49 -51.01 -12.13
N GLN A 7 8.62 -50.63 -11.55
CA GLN A 7 9.39 -49.41 -11.72
C GLN A 7 9.56 -49.03 -13.20
N ILE A 8 9.27 -47.77 -13.56
CA ILE A 8 9.61 -47.19 -14.87
C ILE A 8 10.68 -46.12 -14.63
N MET A 9 11.93 -46.50 -14.91
CA MET A 9 13.08 -45.60 -15.08
C MET A 9 12.88 -44.82 -16.38
N VAL A 10 12.78 -43.50 -16.33
CA VAL A 10 12.84 -42.64 -17.53
C VAL A 10 14.21 -41.96 -17.54
N THR A 11 15.06 -42.45 -18.43
CA THR A 11 16.41 -41.95 -18.70
C THR A 11 16.34 -40.62 -19.46
N VAL A 12 16.95 -39.58 -18.90
CA VAL A 12 17.11 -38.26 -19.55
C VAL A 12 18.28 -38.32 -20.51
N VAL A 13 18.03 -38.13 -21.81
CA VAL A 13 19.05 -37.99 -22.85
C VAL A 13 19.13 -36.52 -23.25
N ALA A 14 20.28 -35.88 -22.99
CA ALA A 14 20.58 -34.51 -23.40
C ALA A 14 21.09 -34.51 -24.86
N ILE A 15 20.44 -33.72 -25.72
CA ILE A 15 20.98 -33.36 -27.04
C ILE A 15 20.97 -31.84 -27.12
N ALA A 16 22.15 -31.23 -26.91
CA ALA A 16 22.41 -29.84 -27.21
C ALA A 16 23.24 -29.76 -28.50
N GLY A 17 22.68 -29.13 -29.53
CA GLY A 17 23.33 -28.97 -30.83
C GLY A 17 22.48 -28.16 -31.80
N PHE A 18 22.12 -26.92 -31.44
CA PHE A 18 21.58 -25.96 -32.40
C PHE A 18 22.74 -25.32 -33.17
N LEU A 19 22.96 -25.81 -34.40
CA LEU A 19 23.67 -25.09 -35.45
C LEU A 19 22.66 -24.22 -36.19
N SER A 20 22.73 -22.90 -35.99
CA SER A 20 22.13 -21.94 -36.90
C SER A 20 23.12 -20.81 -37.18
N LEU A 21 23.83 -20.97 -38.31
CA LEU A 21 24.42 -19.87 -39.06
C LEU A 21 23.27 -19.06 -39.67
N GLY A 22 23.25 -17.77 -39.37
CA GLY A 22 22.25 -16.83 -39.90
C GLY A 22 22.59 -15.40 -39.49
N GLY A 23 23.68 -14.87 -40.04
CA GLY A 23 24.03 -13.46 -39.89
C GLY A 23 23.00 -12.57 -40.57
N CYS A 24 22.33 -11.73 -39.79
CA CYS A 24 21.61 -10.56 -40.31
C CYS A 24 22.24 -9.31 -39.70
N LEU A 25 22.93 -8.57 -40.54
CA LEU A 25 23.59 -7.31 -40.24
C LEU A 25 22.52 -6.22 -40.14
N GLY A 26 22.02 -5.96 -38.93
CA GLY A 26 21.12 -4.85 -38.63
C GLY A 26 21.76 -3.97 -37.56
N ASN A 27 22.18 -2.75 -37.93
CA ASN A 27 22.65 -1.75 -36.97
C ASN A 27 21.47 -1.18 -36.17
N PRO A 28 21.49 -1.14 -34.83
CA PRO A 28 20.65 -0.22 -34.07
C PRO A 28 21.49 1.01 -33.66
N LYS A 29 21.28 2.13 -34.36
CA LYS A 29 21.60 3.46 -33.85
C LYS A 29 20.43 3.94 -32.97
N LYS A 30 20.72 4.20 -31.69
CA LYS A 30 20.29 5.35 -30.85
C LYS A 30 19.75 4.98 -29.46
N GLN A 31 20.31 5.71 -28.49
CA GLN A 31 19.83 6.03 -27.15
C GLN A 31 19.73 4.90 -26.13
N THR A 32 20.87 4.60 -25.51
CA THR A 32 20.89 4.15 -24.12
C THR A 32 20.68 5.39 -23.23
N LYS A 33 19.43 5.73 -22.93
CA LYS A 33 19.13 6.50 -21.72
C LYS A 33 19.36 5.54 -20.54
N PRO A 34 20.09 5.91 -19.48
CA PRO A 34 20.15 5.07 -18.29
C PRO A 34 18.74 4.99 -17.71
N ILE A 35 18.13 3.83 -17.82
CA ILE A 35 16.95 3.50 -17.01
C ILE A 35 17.52 3.31 -15.60
N ASN A 36 17.54 4.38 -14.81
CA ASN A 36 17.61 4.28 -13.37
C ASN A 36 16.29 3.66 -12.90
N HIS A 37 16.10 2.36 -13.14
CA HIS A 37 15.15 1.56 -12.40
C HIS A 37 15.81 1.26 -11.06
N ILE A 38 15.87 2.28 -10.20
CA ILE A 38 16.07 2.04 -8.77
C ILE A 38 14.81 1.32 -8.35
N ALA A 39 14.86 -0.01 -8.40
CA ALA A 39 13.86 -0.85 -7.78
C ALA A 39 13.81 -0.45 -6.30
N SER A 40 12.77 0.30 -5.91
CA SER A 40 12.46 0.61 -4.52
C SER A 40 12.02 -0.67 -3.79
N SER A 41 12.96 -1.58 -3.61
CA SER A 41 12.88 -2.61 -2.58
C SER A 41 13.20 -1.93 -1.25
N SER A 42 12.21 -1.25 -0.68
CA SER A 42 12.30 -0.72 0.68
C SER A 42 12.55 -1.88 1.65
N THR A 43 13.63 -1.79 2.44
CA THR A 43 13.92 -2.78 3.48
C THR A 43 12.88 -2.70 4.61
N LYS A 44 12.82 -3.70 5.49
CA LYS A 44 11.93 -3.64 6.67
C LYS A 44 12.27 -2.45 7.57
N GLU A 45 13.55 -2.14 7.72
CA GLU A 45 14.03 -0.98 8.50
C GLU A 45 13.55 0.33 7.88
N ASP A 46 13.59 0.46 6.55
CA ASP A 46 13.07 1.63 5.84
C ASP A 46 11.56 1.81 6.04
N LYS A 47 10.79 0.72 6.05
CA LYS A 47 9.32 0.77 6.25
C LYS A 47 8.95 1.26 7.64
N GLU A 48 9.63 0.77 8.67
CA GLU A 48 9.39 1.23 10.04
C GLU A 48 9.81 2.70 10.21
N ALA A 49 10.94 3.11 9.64
CA ALA A 49 11.38 4.51 9.68
C ALA A 49 10.36 5.45 8.99
N ILE A 50 9.80 5.04 7.84
CA ILE A 50 8.73 5.79 7.17
C ILE A 50 7.49 5.87 8.05
N LYS A 51 7.04 4.75 8.65
CA LYS A 51 5.87 4.73 9.54
C LYS A 51 6.03 5.68 10.73
N GLN A 52 7.23 5.75 11.34
CA GLN A 52 7.49 6.69 12.44
C GLN A 52 7.41 8.15 12.00
N LYS A 53 7.90 8.48 10.80
CA LYS A 53 7.76 9.83 10.23
C LYS A 53 6.30 10.19 9.95
N GLN A 54 5.54 9.24 9.40
CA GLN A 54 4.10 9.42 9.18
C GLN A 54 3.34 9.66 10.50
N LEU A 55 3.63 8.87 11.54
CA LEU A 55 3.06 9.05 12.88
C LEU A 55 3.39 10.44 13.45
N ALA A 56 4.64 10.88 13.36
CA ALA A 56 5.05 12.20 13.83
C ALA A 56 4.30 13.32 13.10
N TYR A 57 4.21 13.23 11.78
CA TYR A 57 3.48 14.19 10.94
C TYR A 57 1.99 14.27 11.32
N LEU A 58 1.32 13.12 11.45
CA LEU A 58 -0.09 13.11 11.83
C LEU A 58 -0.34 13.68 13.23
N LYS A 59 0.57 13.45 14.19
CA LYS A 59 0.49 14.07 15.53
C LYS A 59 0.68 15.59 15.49
N GLU A 60 1.56 16.08 14.63
CA GLU A 60 1.75 17.53 14.43
C GLU A 60 0.47 18.19 13.86
N HIS A 61 -0.28 17.46 13.03
CA HIS A 61 -1.52 17.91 12.39
C HIS A 61 -2.81 17.42 13.06
N GLU A 62 -2.75 17.04 14.35
CA GLU A 62 -3.92 16.51 15.08
C GLU A 62 -5.08 17.52 15.13
N GLN A 63 -4.77 18.83 15.20
CA GLN A 63 -5.77 19.88 15.25
C GLN A 63 -6.53 20.01 13.93
N GLU A 64 -5.84 19.98 12.79
CA GLU A 64 -6.46 20.01 11.46
C GLU A 64 -7.32 18.79 11.21
N MET A 65 -6.84 17.60 11.59
CA MET A 65 -7.63 16.37 11.51
C MET A 65 -8.89 16.46 12.39
N THR A 66 -8.76 16.99 13.61
CA THR A 66 -9.89 17.14 14.54
C THR A 66 -10.91 18.14 14.00
N ALA A 67 -10.45 19.25 13.43
CA ALA A 67 -11.30 20.26 12.81
C ALA A 67 -12.08 19.66 11.64
N TYR A 68 -11.42 18.88 10.78
CA TYR A 68 -12.06 18.16 9.69
C TYR A 68 -13.18 17.23 10.20
N VAL A 69 -12.90 16.39 11.19
CA VAL A 69 -13.87 15.46 11.78
C VAL A 69 -15.12 16.18 12.28
N LYS A 70 -14.94 17.25 13.06
CA LYS A 70 -16.06 18.03 13.63
C LYS A 70 -16.85 18.80 12.58
N ALA A 71 -16.19 19.29 11.53
CA ALA A 71 -16.87 19.98 10.43
C ALA A 71 -17.78 19.04 9.63
N HIS A 72 -17.41 17.75 9.52
CA HIS A 72 -18.19 16.75 8.77
C HIS A 72 -19.32 16.12 9.58
N ASN A 73 -19.28 16.22 10.91
CA ASN A 73 -20.35 15.73 11.76
C ASN A 73 -20.51 16.56 13.04
N ALA A 74 -21.56 17.39 13.07
CA ALA A 74 -21.85 18.29 14.18
C ALA A 74 -22.17 17.58 15.51
N ASN A 75 -22.47 16.27 15.49
CA ASN A 75 -22.70 15.48 16.72
C ASN A 75 -21.38 15.05 17.39
N ILE A 76 -20.22 15.25 16.74
CA ILE A 76 -18.92 14.92 17.31
C ILE A 76 -18.37 16.11 18.09
N THR A 77 -18.22 15.95 19.40
CA THR A 77 -17.69 16.99 20.31
C THR A 77 -16.28 16.68 20.82
N GLN A 78 -15.97 15.39 20.98
CA GLN A 78 -14.66 14.87 21.39
C GLN A 78 -14.13 13.94 20.32
N VAL A 79 -12.81 13.98 20.10
CA VAL A 79 -12.10 13.17 19.11
C VAL A 79 -10.85 12.59 19.78
N SER A 80 -10.55 11.34 19.52
CA SER A 80 -9.29 10.68 19.86
C SER A 80 -8.81 9.82 18.69
N TYR A 81 -7.50 9.62 18.59
CA TYR A 81 -6.87 8.84 17.53
C TYR A 81 -6.21 7.59 18.09
N ASP A 82 -6.38 6.47 17.39
CA ASP A 82 -5.59 5.26 17.62
C ASP A 82 -4.28 5.38 16.83
N TRP A 83 -3.23 5.87 17.49
CA TRP A 83 -1.94 6.06 16.86
C TRP A 83 -1.26 4.76 16.43
N ASP A 84 -1.62 3.62 17.04
CA ASP A 84 -1.07 2.32 16.69
C ASP A 84 -1.73 1.75 15.42
N SER A 85 -2.91 2.25 15.06
CA SER A 85 -3.64 1.84 13.87
C SER A 85 -3.04 2.29 12.53
N ILE A 86 -2.05 3.18 12.55
CA ILE A 86 -1.51 3.78 11.33
C ILE A 86 -0.97 2.70 10.40
N LYS A 87 -1.45 2.71 9.16
CA LYS A 87 -1.04 1.77 8.11
C LYS A 87 -1.21 2.35 6.72
N THR A 88 -0.30 1.98 5.82
CA THR A 88 -0.46 2.22 4.39
C THR A 88 -1.20 1.04 3.75
N VAL A 89 -2.17 1.32 2.90
CA VAL A 89 -2.89 0.32 2.12
C VAL A 89 -3.02 0.76 0.67
N VAL A 90 -3.25 -0.20 -0.24
CA VAL A 90 -3.63 0.12 -1.63
C VAL A 90 -5.10 0.53 -1.64
N GLY A 91 -5.40 1.74 -2.12
CA GLY A 91 -6.75 2.25 -2.23
C GLY A 91 -7.61 1.41 -3.19
N GLY A 92 -8.91 1.32 -2.94
CA GLY A 92 -9.84 0.65 -3.86
C GLY A 92 -10.22 1.56 -5.02
N ASN A 93 -10.11 1.09 -6.27
CA ASN A 93 -10.58 1.80 -7.46
C ASN A 93 -11.61 0.99 -8.29
N GLY A 94 -12.17 -0.07 -7.72
CA GLY A 94 -13.11 -0.96 -8.41
C GLY A 94 -12.48 -1.94 -9.41
N THR A 95 -11.13 -1.97 -9.51
CA THR A 95 -10.40 -2.95 -10.33
C THR A 95 -9.56 -3.89 -9.45
N PRO A 96 -9.18 -5.09 -9.94
CA PRO A 96 -8.27 -5.97 -9.20
C PRO A 96 -6.87 -5.38 -8.97
N GLN A 97 -6.49 -4.33 -9.74
CA GLN A 97 -5.19 -3.67 -9.58
C GLN A 97 -5.15 -2.76 -8.35
N GLY A 98 -6.32 -2.28 -7.88
CA GLY A 98 -6.38 -1.21 -6.88
C GLY A 98 -5.93 0.13 -7.46
N GLY A 99 -6.05 1.17 -6.64
CA GLY A 99 -5.57 2.52 -6.90
C GLY A 99 -4.23 2.79 -6.22
N ASP A 100 -3.97 4.06 -5.91
CA ASP A 100 -2.73 4.47 -5.25
C ASP A 100 -2.68 4.05 -3.77
N GLU A 101 -1.47 4.03 -3.21
CA GLU A 101 -1.29 3.85 -1.78
C GLU A 101 -1.84 5.06 -1.00
N ILE A 102 -2.57 4.76 0.07
CA ILE A 102 -3.11 5.74 1.01
C ILE A 102 -2.69 5.40 2.43
N LEU A 103 -2.54 6.43 3.27
CA LEU A 103 -2.37 6.26 4.71
C LEU A 103 -3.73 6.23 5.39
N LEU A 104 -3.90 5.32 6.34
CA LEU A 104 -5.08 5.23 7.19
C LEU A 104 -4.72 5.46 8.66
N VAL A 105 -5.60 6.15 9.38
CA VAL A 105 -5.61 6.21 10.86
C VAL A 105 -7.04 6.06 11.35
N TYR A 106 -7.25 5.21 12.35
CA TYR A 106 -8.53 5.09 13.05
C TYR A 106 -8.63 6.10 14.19
N GLY A 107 -9.86 6.51 14.47
CA GLY A 107 -10.17 7.34 15.61
C GLY A 107 -11.54 7.05 16.17
N TYR A 108 -11.81 7.65 17.32
CA TYR A 108 -13.03 7.50 18.09
C TYR A 108 -13.57 8.88 18.44
N ALA A 109 -14.87 8.94 18.68
CA ALA A 109 -15.55 10.18 19.02
C ALA A 109 -16.46 10.01 20.24
N ASN A 110 -16.69 11.13 20.93
CA ASN A 110 -17.63 11.23 22.07
C ASN A 110 -17.39 10.20 23.20
N GLY A 111 -16.15 9.71 23.35
CA GLY A 111 -15.78 8.73 24.37
C GLY A 111 -16.42 7.35 24.19
N SER A 112 -16.83 6.98 22.97
CA SER A 112 -17.43 5.67 22.67
C SER A 112 -16.63 4.92 21.60
N ASP A 113 -16.30 3.65 21.89
CA ASP A 113 -15.64 2.74 20.94
C ASP A 113 -16.54 2.41 19.73
N LEU A 114 -17.84 2.61 19.88
CA LEU A 114 -18.85 2.36 18.85
C LEU A 114 -19.02 3.56 17.91
N THR A 115 -18.57 4.75 18.33
CA THR A 115 -18.49 5.93 17.47
C THR A 115 -17.07 6.06 16.94
N ASN A 116 -16.72 5.20 15.99
CA ASN A 116 -15.41 5.17 15.35
C ASN A 116 -15.44 5.73 13.93
N PHE A 117 -14.29 6.19 13.47
CA PHE A 117 -14.07 6.67 12.11
C PHE A 117 -12.67 6.30 11.63
N SER A 118 -12.46 6.43 10.32
CA SER A 118 -11.15 6.30 9.68
C SER A 118 -10.88 7.55 8.85
N LEU A 119 -9.69 8.11 8.99
CA LEU A 119 -9.20 9.12 8.06
C LEU A 119 -8.27 8.48 7.04
N ASN A 120 -8.38 8.91 5.79
CA ASN A 120 -7.48 8.53 4.71
C ASN A 120 -6.73 9.74 4.16
N PHE A 121 -5.48 9.52 3.73
CA PHE A 121 -4.61 10.54 3.15
C PHE A 121 -3.91 9.99 1.91
N THR A 122 -3.84 10.80 0.87
CA THR A 122 -2.94 10.54 -0.25
C THR A 122 -1.49 10.73 0.18
N LEU A 123 -0.58 10.01 -0.46
CA LEU A 123 0.86 10.07 -0.19
C LEU A 123 1.59 10.85 -1.28
N ASP A 124 2.65 11.56 -0.90
CA ASP A 124 3.59 12.17 -1.83
C ASP A 124 4.65 11.17 -2.33
N GLU A 125 5.61 11.66 -3.12
CA GLU A 125 6.72 10.86 -3.66
C GLU A 125 7.60 10.26 -2.55
N ASN A 126 7.66 10.89 -1.37
CA ASN A 126 8.41 10.45 -0.20
C ASN A 126 7.58 9.58 0.74
N LYS A 127 6.36 9.17 0.35
CA LYS A 127 5.41 8.40 1.15
C LYS A 127 4.92 9.15 2.40
N MET A 128 4.96 10.47 2.39
CA MET A 128 4.41 11.32 3.44
C MET A 128 2.95 11.68 3.14
N PRO A 129 2.04 11.65 4.13
CA PRO A 129 0.66 12.03 3.92
C PRO A 129 0.53 13.53 3.63
N LYS A 130 -0.45 13.89 2.82
CA LYS A 130 -0.79 15.29 2.55
C LYS A 130 -2.02 15.67 3.37
N ILE A 131 -1.87 16.62 4.31
CA ILE A 131 -2.95 17.00 5.23
C ILE A 131 -4.20 17.55 4.52
N ASP A 132 -4.03 18.23 3.40
CA ASP A 132 -5.12 18.77 2.57
C ASP A 132 -5.91 17.70 1.81
N SER A 133 -5.39 16.47 1.74
CA SER A 133 -6.04 15.32 1.12
C SER A 133 -6.87 14.48 2.09
N ILE A 134 -7.10 14.98 3.31
CA ILE A 134 -7.88 14.30 4.33
C ILE A 134 -9.27 13.91 3.80
N GLY A 135 -9.57 12.62 3.90
CA GLY A 135 -10.85 12.04 3.53
C GLY A 135 -11.37 11.09 4.60
N SER A 136 -12.64 10.72 4.52
CA SER A 136 -13.21 9.65 5.35
C SER A 136 -14.44 9.03 4.73
N ASP A 137 -14.54 7.70 4.84
CA ASP A 137 -15.69 6.92 4.38
C ASP A 137 -16.66 6.56 5.52
N SER A 138 -16.40 7.01 6.76
CA SER A 138 -17.09 6.53 7.96
C SER A 138 -17.64 7.63 8.89
N LEU A 139 -17.34 8.92 8.64
CA LEU A 139 -17.73 10.02 9.52
C LEU A 139 -19.23 10.29 9.69
N TYR A 140 -20.11 9.67 8.90
CA TYR A 140 -21.56 9.83 9.01
C TYR A 140 -22.23 8.87 10.01
N ARG A 141 -21.49 7.89 10.56
CA ARG A 141 -22.03 6.87 11.47
C ARG A 141 -21.71 7.24 12.91
N VAL A 142 -22.63 7.95 13.56
CA VAL A 142 -22.58 8.21 15.01
C VAL A 142 -23.72 7.45 15.67
N GLU A 143 -23.41 6.75 16.76
CA GLU A 143 -24.46 6.15 17.58
C GLU A 143 -25.35 7.26 18.14
N LYS A 144 -26.65 7.15 17.89
CA LYS A 144 -27.63 8.03 18.51
C LYS A 144 -27.79 7.59 19.97
N LYS A 145 -27.52 8.51 20.90
CA LYS A 145 -27.92 8.34 22.31
C LYS A 145 -29.42 8.38 22.45
#